data_AF-F7NYC3-F1
#
_entry.id   AF-F7NYC3-F1
#
_cell.length_a   1.000
_cell.length_b   1.000
_cell.length_c   1.000
_cell.angle_alpha   90.00
_cell.angle_beta   90.00
_cell.angle_gamma   90.00
#
_symmetry.space_group_name_H-M   'P 1'
#
loop_
_entity.id
_entity.type
_entity.pdbx_description
1 polymer ?
#
loop_
_entity_poly.entity_id
_entity_poly.type
_entity_poly.pdbx_seq_one_letter_code
_entity_poly.pdbx_strand_id
1 'polypeptide(L)'
;MLNVNRGRGFTFIEMLLAMAIFALVGLASASVLSSVTESDAASQKAAERLAQIQRFFLILERDLAQISARQIRVEGEEPLRSPLIGEKLMLESDEGGFAFVHSGWRNPGMVLPRSEIQAVAYRLREGKIERLFSLFPDAVTGTEPKVQPLLDRVTGFKVEFLKDEEWQENWNEDKLPKAIRLTISHEQLGEMQRFYTLMNGLT
;
A
#
# COMPACT_ATOMS: atom_id res chain seq x y z
N MET A 1 23.27 -82.29 23.94
CA MET A 1 23.41 -80.82 23.81
C MET A 1 22.28 -80.31 22.93
N LEU A 2 21.28 -79.65 23.49
CA LEU A 2 20.40 -78.71 22.79
C LEU A 2 19.89 -77.73 23.85
N ASN A 3 20.54 -76.58 23.96
CA ASN A 3 20.14 -75.53 24.89
C ASN A 3 18.94 -74.81 24.26
N VAL A 4 17.72 -75.19 24.64
CA VAL A 4 16.50 -74.55 24.15
C VAL A 4 16.38 -73.19 24.83
N ASN A 5 16.71 -72.15 24.08
CA ASN A 5 16.55 -70.77 24.51
C ASN A 5 15.04 -70.49 24.63
N ARG A 6 14.51 -70.39 25.86
CA ARG A 6 13.11 -69.99 26.09
C ARG A 6 12.97 -68.52 25.69
N GLY A 7 12.41 -68.27 24.51
CA GLY A 7 12.02 -66.93 24.09
C GLY A 7 11.01 -66.35 25.08
N ARG A 8 11.40 -65.29 25.80
CA ARG A 8 10.46 -64.53 26.64
C ARG A 8 9.55 -63.74 25.69
N GLY A 9 8.25 -64.02 25.71
CA GLY A 9 7.25 -63.25 24.97
C GLY A 9 6.98 -61.88 25.63
N PHE A 10 6.43 -60.94 24.86
CA PHE A 10 6.02 -59.63 25.37
C PHE A 10 4.89 -59.75 26.38
N THR A 11 4.96 -58.97 27.47
CA THR A 11 3.89 -58.85 28.45
C THR A 11 2.86 -57.81 28.01
N PHE A 12 1.65 -57.93 28.57
CA PHE A 12 0.57 -56.95 28.33
C PHE A 12 0.98 -55.53 28.73
N ILE A 13 1.75 -55.39 29.82
CA ILE A 13 2.22 -54.08 30.28
C ILE A 13 3.23 -53.45 29.31
N GLU A 14 4.08 -54.23 28.64
CA GLU A 14 5.01 -53.71 27.63
C GLU A 14 4.29 -53.23 26.37
N MET A 15 3.23 -53.94 25.94
CA MET A 15 2.42 -53.48 24.82
C MET A 15 1.63 -52.21 25.16
N LEU A 16 1.04 -52.13 26.36
CA LEU A 16 0.38 -50.91 26.83
C LEU A 16 1.35 -49.74 26.89
N LEU A 17 2.55 -49.95 27.45
CA LEU A 17 3.57 -48.91 27.55
C LEU A 17 4.04 -48.45 26.17
N ALA A 18 4.27 -49.39 25.24
CA ALA A 18 4.66 -49.06 23.87
C ALA A 18 3.58 -48.27 23.13
N MET A 19 2.30 -48.66 23.26
CA MET A 19 1.18 -47.91 22.68
C MET A 19 1.02 -46.53 23.31
N ALA A 20 1.20 -46.42 24.62
CA ALA A 20 1.12 -45.13 25.32
C ALA A 20 2.23 -44.17 24.84
N ILE A 21 3.48 -44.64 24.75
CA ILE A 21 4.60 -43.84 24.23
C ILE A 21 4.35 -43.48 22.77
N PHE A 22 3.92 -44.44 21.94
CA PHE A 22 3.64 -44.19 20.53
C PHE A 22 2.55 -43.15 20.34
N ALA A 23 1.45 -43.25 21.10
CA ALA A 23 0.38 -42.26 21.08
C ALA A 23 0.88 -40.87 21.51
N LEU A 24 1.68 -40.78 22.58
CA LEU A 24 2.26 -39.52 23.04
C LEU A 24 3.18 -38.89 21.99
N VAL A 25 4.05 -39.68 21.36
CA VAL A 25 4.93 -39.19 20.29
C VAL A 25 4.10 -38.74 19.10
N GLY A 26 3.09 -39.52 18.69
CA GLY A 26 2.20 -39.16 17.60
C GLY A 26 1.47 -37.84 17.84
N LEU A 27 0.94 -37.63 19.05
CA LEU A 27 0.30 -36.37 19.44
C LEU A 27 1.29 -35.20 19.48
N ALA A 28 2.49 -35.42 20.01
CA ALA A 28 3.53 -34.39 20.04
C ALA A 28 3.95 -33.97 18.62
N SER A 29 4.15 -34.93 17.72
CA SER A 29 4.47 -34.67 16.31
C SER A 29 3.35 -33.91 15.60
N ALA A 30 2.09 -34.31 15.79
CA ALA A 30 0.94 -33.61 15.21
C ALA A 30 0.80 -32.17 15.74
N SER A 31 1.07 -31.95 17.02
CA SER A 31 1.05 -30.61 17.64
C SER A 31 2.15 -29.69 17.08
N VAL A 32 3.38 -30.21 16.93
CA VAL A 32 4.49 -29.46 16.32
C VAL A 32 4.16 -29.08 14.89
N LEU A 33 3.66 -30.01 14.08
CA LEU A 33 3.28 -29.73 12.69
C LEU A 33 2.21 -28.64 12.62
N SER A 34 1.17 -28.75 13.45
CA SER A 34 0.08 -27.76 13.50
C SER A 34 0.61 -26.37 13.85
N SER A 35 1.47 -26.28 14.87
CA SER A 35 2.11 -25.02 15.29
C SER A 35 2.95 -24.40 14.17
N VAL A 36 3.70 -25.22 13.42
CA VAL A 36 4.50 -24.74 12.28
C VAL A 36 3.60 -24.22 11.17
N THR A 37 2.53 -24.94 10.83
CA THR A 37 1.60 -24.50 9.77
C THR A 37 0.87 -23.22 10.13
N GLU A 38 0.49 -23.04 11.39
CA GLU A 38 -0.16 -21.82 11.85
C GLU A 38 0.80 -20.62 11.84
N SER A 39 2.04 -20.83 12.31
CA SER A 39 3.10 -19.82 12.27
C SER A 39 3.45 -19.39 10.84
N ASP A 40 3.51 -20.33 9.91
CA ASP A 40 3.74 -20.04 8.49
C ASP A 40 2.58 -19.22 7.90
N ALA A 41 1.34 -19.61 8.17
CA ALA A 41 0.16 -18.85 7.73
C ALA A 41 0.11 -17.43 8.31
N ALA A 42 0.51 -17.24 9.57
CA ALA A 42 0.62 -15.92 10.18
C ALA A 42 1.74 -15.08 9.54
N SER A 43 2.87 -15.72 9.25
CA SER A 43 4.03 -15.10 8.61
C SER A 43 3.73 -14.66 7.17
N GLN A 44 3.04 -15.48 6.39
CA GLN A 44 2.58 -15.14 5.03
C GLN A 44 1.66 -13.92 5.04
N LYS A 45 0.67 -13.88 5.95
CA LYS A 45 -0.22 -12.72 6.11
C LYS A 45 0.54 -11.44 6.48
N ALA A 46 1.59 -11.53 7.32
CA ALA A 46 2.42 -10.38 7.65
C ALA A 46 3.25 -9.91 6.44
N ALA A 47 3.81 -10.84 5.66
CA ALA A 47 4.56 -10.54 4.44
C ALA A 47 3.69 -9.87 3.37
N GLU A 48 2.45 -10.33 3.17
CA GLU A 48 1.51 -9.72 2.24
C GLU A 48 1.19 -8.26 2.60
N ARG A 49 0.99 -7.97 3.89
CA ARG A 49 0.75 -6.60 4.40
C ARG A 49 1.98 -5.71 4.17
N LEU A 50 3.17 -6.22 4.48
CA LEU A 50 4.42 -5.50 4.22
C LEU A 50 4.59 -5.21 2.72
N ALA A 51 4.27 -6.17 1.87
CA ALA A 51 4.32 -5.98 0.42
C ALA A 51 3.29 -4.94 -0.06
N GLN A 52 2.10 -4.88 0.54
CA GLN A 52 1.08 -3.89 0.21
C GLN A 52 1.52 -2.46 0.55
N ILE A 53 2.05 -2.23 1.75
CA ILE A 53 2.55 -0.90 2.14
C ILE A 53 3.76 -0.48 1.29
N GLN A 54 4.66 -1.40 0.95
CA GLN A 54 5.77 -1.13 0.04
C GLN A 54 5.29 -0.77 -1.36
N ARG A 55 4.32 -1.51 -1.91
CA ARG A 55 3.71 -1.19 -3.22
C ARG A 55 3.05 0.19 -3.21
N PHE A 56 2.33 0.53 -2.15
CA PHE A 56 1.72 1.86 -2.00
C PHE A 56 2.79 2.96 -2.09
N PHE A 57 3.86 2.87 -1.29
CA PHE A 57 4.92 3.88 -1.31
C PHE A 57 5.66 3.95 -2.64
N LEU A 58 5.94 2.80 -3.28
CA LEU A 58 6.60 2.76 -4.59
C LEU A 58 5.76 3.44 -5.69
N ILE A 59 4.44 3.20 -5.70
CA ILE A 59 3.53 3.82 -6.67
C ILE A 59 3.48 5.32 -6.42
N LEU A 60 3.31 5.74 -5.17
CA LEU A 60 3.26 7.15 -4.80
C LEU A 60 4.57 7.88 -5.14
N GLU A 61 5.71 7.31 -4.77
CA GLU A 61 7.03 7.87 -5.04
C GLU A 61 7.26 8.02 -6.55
N ARG A 62 6.86 7.02 -7.34
CA ARG A 62 6.95 7.08 -8.80
C ARG A 62 6.10 8.22 -9.39
N ASP A 63 4.88 8.40 -8.91
CA ASP A 63 4.00 9.45 -9.42
C ASP A 63 4.53 10.84 -9.03
N LEU A 64 4.97 11.01 -7.77
CA LEU A 64 5.59 12.25 -7.28
C LEU A 64 6.91 12.57 -7.98
N ALA A 65 7.74 11.57 -8.28
CA ALA A 65 9.00 11.76 -9.00
C ALA A 65 8.82 12.28 -10.42
N GLN A 66 7.63 12.10 -11.00
CA GLN A 66 7.27 12.56 -12.34
C GLN A 66 6.35 13.80 -12.33
N ILE A 67 6.18 14.43 -11.16
CA ILE A 67 5.29 15.57 -11.00
C ILE A 67 5.68 16.70 -11.97
N SER A 68 4.69 17.20 -12.70
CA SER A 68 4.87 18.26 -13.67
C SER A 68 4.44 19.58 -13.07
N ALA A 69 5.31 20.59 -13.10
CA ALA A 69 4.94 21.95 -12.75
C ALA A 69 4.10 22.64 -13.85
N ARG A 70 3.84 21.96 -14.98
CA ARG A 70 3.13 22.54 -16.12
C ARG A 70 1.63 22.62 -15.80
N GLN A 71 1.11 23.86 -15.75
CA GLN A 71 -0.32 24.13 -15.71
C GLN A 71 -0.99 23.53 -16.96
N ILE A 72 -2.00 22.68 -16.77
CA ILE A 72 -2.75 22.10 -17.88
C ILE A 72 -3.92 23.03 -18.20
N ARG A 73 -4.05 23.38 -19.49
CA ARG A 73 -5.24 24.05 -20.02
C ARG A 73 -6.24 22.96 -20.39
N VAL A 74 -7.36 22.89 -19.67
CA VAL A 74 -8.53 22.11 -20.10
C VAL A 74 -9.37 23.04 -20.98
N GLU A 75 -9.63 22.65 -22.23
CA GLU A 75 -10.31 23.50 -23.21
C GLU A 75 -11.74 23.86 -22.80
N GLY A 76 -11.95 25.12 -22.37
CA GLY A 76 -13.26 25.73 -22.18
C GLY A 76 -13.64 26.06 -20.73
N GLU A 77 -12.86 25.58 -19.76
CA GLU A 77 -13.00 25.95 -18.33
C GLU A 77 -11.75 26.72 -17.86
N GLU A 78 -11.89 27.45 -16.74
CA GLU A 78 -10.77 28.16 -16.11
C GLU A 78 -9.59 27.19 -15.91
N PRO A 79 -8.34 27.59 -16.22
CA PRO A 79 -7.18 26.71 -16.05
C PRO A 79 -7.17 26.13 -14.63
N LEU A 80 -6.83 24.84 -14.49
CA LEU A 80 -6.36 24.32 -13.20
C LEU A 80 -5.12 25.13 -12.84
N ARG A 81 -5.32 26.16 -12.00
CA ARG A 81 -4.30 27.18 -11.69
C ARG A 81 -3.07 26.55 -11.01
N SER A 82 -3.30 25.45 -10.31
CA SER A 82 -2.29 24.79 -9.50
C SER A 82 -1.90 23.40 -10.02
N PRO A 83 -0.58 23.10 -10.19
CA PRO A 83 -0.10 21.77 -10.61
C PRO A 83 -0.27 20.68 -9.53
N LEU A 84 -0.53 21.08 -8.29
CA LEU A 84 -0.82 20.20 -7.17
C LEU A 84 -1.82 20.89 -6.25
N ILE A 85 -2.90 20.21 -5.87
CA ILE A 85 -3.87 20.71 -4.90
C ILE A 85 -3.98 19.68 -3.78
N GLY A 86 -4.02 20.15 -2.53
CA GLY A 86 -4.26 19.29 -1.39
C GLY A 86 -5.12 19.98 -0.35
N GLU A 87 -6.12 19.27 0.16
CA GLU A 87 -7.03 19.77 1.18
C GLU A 87 -7.65 18.59 1.93
N LYS A 88 -8.09 18.83 3.16
CA LYS A 88 -8.95 17.88 3.87
C LYS A 88 -10.25 17.64 3.11
N LEU A 89 -10.73 16.40 3.15
CA LEU A 89 -12.00 15.94 2.58
C LEU A 89 -12.15 16.13 1.06
N MET A 90 -11.08 16.53 0.36
CA MET A 90 -11.06 16.66 -1.09
C MET A 90 -11.36 15.31 -1.76
N LEU A 91 -12.06 15.32 -2.90
CA LEU A 91 -12.41 14.11 -3.66
C LEU A 91 -13.22 13.10 -2.83
N GLU A 92 -14.05 13.63 -1.91
CA GLU A 92 -14.82 12.88 -0.92
C GLU A 92 -13.92 11.89 -0.16
N SER A 93 -12.76 12.38 0.28
CA SER A 93 -11.87 11.69 1.21
C SER A 93 -12.46 11.74 2.63
N ASP A 94 -12.18 10.72 3.44
CA ASP A 94 -12.54 10.67 4.85
C ASP A 94 -11.63 11.58 5.70
N GLU A 95 -10.41 11.88 5.24
CA GLU A 95 -9.46 12.74 5.96
C GLU A 95 -8.64 13.62 5.00
N GLY A 96 -7.39 13.26 4.67
CA GLY A 96 -6.56 14.00 3.73
C GLY A 96 -6.82 13.61 2.28
N GLY A 97 -6.70 14.55 1.36
CA GLY A 97 -6.74 14.28 -0.07
C GLY A 97 -5.79 15.21 -0.81
N PHE A 98 -5.17 14.70 -1.87
CA PHE A 98 -4.38 15.54 -2.77
C PHE A 98 -4.38 15.01 -4.19
N ALA A 99 -4.29 15.93 -5.14
CA ALA A 99 -4.29 15.69 -6.57
C ALA A 99 -3.14 16.45 -7.21
N PHE A 100 -2.54 15.86 -8.23
CA PHE A 100 -1.48 16.50 -8.99
C PHE A 100 -1.40 15.91 -10.39
N VAL A 101 -0.62 16.58 -11.24
CA VAL A 101 -0.40 16.17 -12.61
C VAL A 101 1.04 15.71 -12.79
N HIS A 102 1.24 14.60 -13.50
CA HIS A 102 2.57 14.04 -13.74
C HIS A 102 2.73 13.61 -15.20
N SER A 103 3.96 13.64 -15.72
CA SER A 103 4.28 13.27 -17.11
C SER A 103 4.77 11.82 -17.24
N GLY A 104 4.34 10.94 -16.33
CA GLY A 104 4.87 9.58 -16.21
C GLY A 104 4.19 8.53 -17.08
N TRP A 105 3.20 8.92 -17.92
CA TRP A 105 2.44 7.97 -18.70
C TRP A 105 3.03 7.76 -20.09
N ARG A 106 3.96 6.80 -20.18
CA ARG A 106 4.56 6.35 -21.44
C ARG A 106 3.52 6.10 -22.55
N ASN A 107 3.70 6.76 -23.70
CA ASN A 107 3.01 6.49 -24.95
C ASN A 107 4.05 6.14 -26.02
N PRO A 108 4.68 4.94 -25.92
CA PRO A 108 5.80 4.59 -26.80
C PRO A 108 5.34 4.59 -28.26
N GLY A 109 6.02 5.36 -29.10
CA GLY A 109 5.70 5.50 -30.52
C GLY A 109 4.48 6.38 -30.82
N MET A 110 3.93 7.11 -29.83
CA MET A 110 2.78 8.02 -30.00
C MET A 110 1.57 7.34 -30.67
N VAL A 111 1.39 6.04 -30.41
CA VAL A 111 0.37 5.20 -31.06
C VAL A 111 -1.05 5.68 -30.71
N LEU A 112 -1.22 6.29 -29.54
CA LEU A 112 -2.49 6.89 -29.10
C LEU A 112 -2.43 8.41 -29.26
N PRO A 113 -3.51 9.08 -29.72
CA PRO A 113 -3.58 10.53 -29.82
C PRO A 113 -3.83 11.18 -28.45
N ARG A 114 -2.93 10.95 -27.49
CA ARG A 114 -3.01 11.55 -26.15
C ARG A 114 -1.64 11.99 -25.63
N SER A 115 -1.66 12.99 -24.76
CA SER A 115 -0.49 13.43 -24.01
C SER A 115 0.01 12.35 -23.02
N GLU A 116 1.30 12.39 -22.67
CA GLU A 116 1.88 11.58 -21.58
C GLU A 116 1.58 12.16 -20.19
N ILE A 117 0.87 13.29 -20.14
CA ILE A 117 0.40 13.91 -18.91
C ILE A 117 -0.82 13.16 -18.36
N GLN A 118 -0.82 12.90 -17.07
CA GLN A 118 -1.91 12.27 -16.34
C GLN A 118 -2.22 13.05 -15.06
N ALA A 119 -3.50 13.30 -14.82
CA ALA A 119 -3.99 13.75 -13.51
C ALA A 119 -4.22 12.53 -12.61
N VAL A 120 -3.64 12.58 -11.42
CA VAL A 120 -3.79 11.55 -10.39
C VAL A 120 -4.16 12.19 -9.07
N ALA A 121 -4.84 11.42 -8.23
CA ALA A 121 -5.12 11.84 -6.88
C ALA A 121 -5.08 10.68 -5.89
N TYR A 122 -4.87 11.02 -4.64
CA TYR A 122 -4.86 10.07 -3.52
C TYR A 122 -5.84 10.54 -2.46
N ARG A 123 -6.65 9.61 -1.97
CA ARG A 123 -7.64 9.86 -0.91
C ARG A 123 -7.72 8.67 0.04
N LEU A 124 -8.22 8.92 1.25
CA LEU A 124 -8.69 7.88 2.15
C LEU A 124 -10.20 7.72 1.96
N ARG A 125 -10.67 6.48 1.77
CA ARG A 125 -12.10 6.18 1.71
C ARG A 125 -12.36 4.81 2.29
N GLU A 126 -13.29 4.72 3.24
CA GLU A 126 -13.73 3.47 3.87
C GLU A 126 -12.54 2.64 4.39
N GLY A 127 -11.57 3.31 5.01
CA GLY A 127 -10.37 2.70 5.56
C GLY A 127 -9.36 2.21 4.51
N LYS A 128 -9.46 2.68 3.26
CA LYS A 128 -8.51 2.37 2.17
C LYS A 128 -7.92 3.63 1.58
N ILE A 129 -6.60 3.64 1.37
CA ILE A 129 -6.00 4.65 0.50
C ILE A 129 -6.19 4.23 -0.95
N GLU A 130 -6.84 5.11 -1.71
CA GLU A 130 -7.16 4.92 -3.11
C GLU A 130 -6.37 5.89 -3.98
N ARG A 131 -5.89 5.40 -5.13
CA ARG A 131 -5.36 6.21 -6.21
C ARG A 131 -6.43 6.38 -7.28
N LEU A 132 -6.79 7.63 -7.56
CA LEU A 132 -7.72 8.02 -8.60
C LEU A 132 -6.92 8.49 -9.80
N PHE A 133 -7.32 8.08 -11.00
CA PHE A 133 -6.66 8.54 -12.22
C PHE A 133 -7.61 8.55 -13.41
N SER A 134 -7.45 9.56 -14.27
CA SER A 134 -8.11 9.60 -15.57
C SER A 134 -7.23 8.98 -16.64
N LEU A 135 -7.84 8.42 -17.70
CA LEU A 135 -7.11 7.95 -18.88
C LEU A 135 -6.77 9.07 -19.87
N PHE A 136 -7.49 10.18 -19.79
CA PHE A 136 -7.41 11.31 -20.71
C PHE A 136 -7.36 12.62 -19.91
N PRO A 137 -6.40 13.52 -20.19
CA PRO A 137 -6.40 14.88 -19.63
C PRO A 137 -7.69 15.64 -19.96
N ASP A 138 -8.20 15.43 -21.18
CA ASP A 138 -9.39 16.08 -21.74
C ASP A 138 -10.63 15.17 -21.62
N ALA A 139 -10.79 14.47 -20.49
CA ALA A 139 -11.98 13.68 -20.29
C ALA A 139 -13.21 14.60 -20.32
N VAL A 140 -14.22 14.25 -21.14
CA VAL A 140 -15.49 14.98 -21.20
C VAL A 140 -16.01 15.16 -19.78
N THR A 141 -16.42 16.39 -19.44
CA THR A 141 -16.96 16.76 -18.14
C THR A 141 -17.96 15.71 -17.65
N GLY A 142 -17.70 15.12 -16.47
CA GLY A 142 -18.52 14.05 -15.89
C GLY A 142 -17.97 12.62 -16.07
N THR A 143 -16.79 12.43 -16.65
CA THR A 143 -16.14 11.11 -16.65
C THR A 143 -15.60 10.78 -15.26
N GLU A 144 -16.11 9.71 -14.64
CA GLU A 144 -15.61 9.25 -13.35
C GLU A 144 -14.15 8.74 -13.46
N PRO A 145 -13.27 9.13 -12.52
CA PRO A 145 -11.90 8.63 -12.50
C PRO A 145 -11.88 7.13 -12.18
N LYS A 146 -10.88 6.42 -12.71
CA LYS A 146 -10.63 5.04 -12.29
C LYS A 146 -10.08 5.03 -10.87
N VAL A 147 -10.63 4.15 -10.04
CA VAL A 147 -10.23 3.97 -8.64
C VAL A 147 -9.36 2.73 -8.53
N GLN A 148 -8.17 2.88 -7.94
CA GLN A 148 -7.27 1.79 -7.61
C GLN A 148 -7.00 1.79 -6.10
N PRO A 149 -7.52 0.80 -5.35
CA PRO A 149 -7.18 0.67 -3.93
C PRO A 149 -5.72 0.22 -3.81
N LEU A 150 -4.95 0.89 -2.95
CA LEU A 150 -3.51 0.64 -2.77
C LEU A 150 -3.17 0.06 -1.39
N LEU A 151 -3.80 0.58 -0.34
CA LEU A 151 -3.56 0.17 1.04
C LEU A 151 -4.89 0.05 1.78
N ASP A 152 -5.10 -1.04 2.51
CA ASP A 152 -6.28 -1.25 3.36
C ASP A 152 -5.96 -1.02 4.85
N ARG A 153 -7.01 -1.03 5.70
CA ARG A 153 -6.91 -0.90 7.17
C ARG A 153 -6.17 0.37 7.61
N VAL A 154 -6.44 1.45 6.90
CA VAL A 154 -5.93 2.78 7.21
C VAL A 154 -6.95 3.50 8.09
N THR A 155 -6.51 3.93 9.26
CA THR A 155 -7.33 4.68 10.23
C THR A 155 -7.06 6.18 10.19
N GLY A 156 -5.98 6.60 9.52
CA GLY A 156 -5.67 8.01 9.30
C GLY A 156 -4.74 8.24 8.12
N PHE A 157 -4.94 9.34 7.43
CA PHE A 157 -4.21 9.74 6.23
C PHE A 157 -4.12 11.27 6.20
N LYS A 158 -2.96 11.79 6.61
CA LYS A 158 -2.65 13.21 6.64
C LYS A 158 -1.60 13.55 5.59
N VAL A 159 -1.85 14.65 4.87
CA VAL A 159 -0.95 15.20 3.86
C VAL A 159 -0.64 16.63 4.23
N GLU A 160 0.64 16.97 4.24
CA GLU A 160 1.12 18.31 4.57
C GLU A 160 2.17 18.74 3.55
N PHE A 161 2.22 20.04 3.30
CA PHE A 161 2.99 20.66 2.22
C PHE A 161 3.94 21.70 2.81
N LEU A 162 5.21 21.65 2.41
CA LEU A 162 6.23 22.58 2.89
C LEU A 162 6.20 23.86 2.04
N LYS A 163 5.71 24.94 2.65
CA LYS A 163 5.82 26.31 2.13
C LYS A 163 6.94 27.02 2.87
N ASP A 164 7.99 27.41 2.15
CA ASP A 164 9.17 28.04 2.74
C ASP A 164 9.85 27.16 3.81
N GLU A 165 9.48 27.32 5.09
CA GLU A 165 9.90 26.53 6.25
C GLU A 165 8.72 26.07 7.13
N GLU A 166 7.49 26.31 6.70
CA GLU A 166 6.27 25.97 7.44
C GLU A 166 5.49 24.84 6.75
N TRP A 167 4.99 23.91 7.56
CA TRP A 167 4.12 22.83 7.09
C TRP A 167 2.66 23.28 7.11
N GLN A 168 1.97 23.11 5.98
CA GLN A 168 0.58 23.48 5.81
C GLN A 168 -0.24 22.26 5.40
N GLU A 169 -1.47 22.14 5.92
CA GLU A 169 -2.37 21.02 5.60
C GLU A 169 -3.14 21.24 4.29
N ASN A 170 -3.18 22.48 3.82
CA ASN A 170 -3.83 22.87 2.57
C ASN A 170 -2.78 23.43 1.61
N TRP A 171 -2.93 23.13 0.32
CA TRP A 171 -2.09 23.67 -0.74
C TRP A 171 -2.94 23.96 -1.97
N ASN A 172 -2.92 25.21 -2.40
CA ASN A 172 -3.59 25.67 -3.61
C ASN A 172 -2.82 26.87 -4.19
N GLU A 173 -1.59 26.62 -4.60
CA GLU A 173 -0.64 27.63 -5.06
C GLU A 173 -0.21 27.35 -6.49
N ASP A 174 0.18 28.36 -7.26
CA ASP A 174 0.61 28.18 -8.65
C ASP A 174 1.96 27.42 -8.78
N LYS A 175 2.64 27.19 -7.66
CA LYS A 175 3.92 26.48 -7.56
C LYS A 175 3.77 25.15 -6.82
N LEU A 176 4.72 24.25 -7.04
CA LEU A 176 4.85 23.03 -6.25
C LEU A 176 5.46 23.31 -4.87
N PRO A 177 5.07 22.58 -3.82
CA PRO A 177 5.71 22.69 -2.51
C PRO A 177 7.15 22.16 -2.56
N LYS A 178 8.01 22.61 -1.65
CA LYS A 178 9.40 22.10 -1.57
C LYS A 178 9.42 20.62 -1.19
N ALA A 179 8.49 20.21 -0.35
CA ALA A 179 8.33 18.84 0.10
C ALA A 179 6.88 18.53 0.48
N ILE A 180 6.54 17.24 0.45
CA ILE A 180 5.29 16.69 0.94
C ILE A 180 5.60 15.77 2.12
N ARG A 181 4.86 15.91 3.20
CA ARG A 181 4.88 15.02 4.36
C ARG A 181 3.58 14.23 4.38
N LEU A 182 3.74 12.92 4.45
CA LEU A 182 2.64 11.98 4.49
C LEU A 182 2.69 11.22 5.81
N THR A 183 1.60 11.30 6.58
CA THR A 183 1.43 10.52 7.81
C THR A 183 0.26 9.56 7.63
N ILE A 184 0.53 8.26 7.80
CA ILE A 184 -0.45 7.18 7.66
C ILE A 184 -0.56 6.46 8.99
N SER A 185 -1.77 6.38 9.53
CA SER A 185 -2.10 5.54 10.67
C SER A 185 -2.74 4.25 10.16
N HIS A 186 -2.14 3.11 10.49
CA HIS A 186 -2.59 1.79 10.04
C HIS A 186 -2.84 0.87 11.24
N GLU A 187 -3.96 0.15 11.24
CA GLU A 187 -4.45 -0.64 12.38
C GLU A 187 -3.39 -1.54 13.03
N GLN A 188 -2.51 -2.12 12.21
CA GLN A 188 -1.55 -3.14 12.64
C GLN A 188 -0.08 -2.72 12.51
N LEU A 189 0.19 -1.62 11.80
CA LEU A 189 1.55 -1.14 11.55
C LEU A 189 1.86 0.13 12.36
N GLY A 190 0.85 0.70 13.01
CA GLY A 190 0.97 1.97 13.73
C GLY A 190 1.04 3.15 12.79
N GLU A 191 1.63 4.24 13.28
CA GLU A 191 1.83 5.46 12.52
C GLU A 191 3.13 5.40 11.73
N MET A 192 3.05 5.77 10.46
CA MET A 192 4.17 5.83 9.53
C MET A 192 4.24 7.22 8.91
N GLN A 193 5.44 7.78 8.86
CA GLN A 193 5.67 9.09 8.26
C GLN A 193 6.70 9.01 7.12
N ARG A 194 6.39 9.67 6.00
CA ARG A 194 7.28 9.80 4.85
C ARG A 194 7.39 11.25 4.40
N PHE A 195 8.57 11.60 3.90
CA PHE A 195 8.89 12.92 3.35
C PHE A 195 9.33 12.74 1.90
N TYR A 196 8.73 13.51 1.01
CA TYR A 196 9.05 13.52 -0.42
C TYR A 196 9.50 14.93 -0.80
N THR A 197 10.76 15.08 -1.22
CA THR A 197 11.26 16.35 -1.75
C THR A 197 10.91 16.46 -3.23
N LEU A 198 10.40 17.61 -3.65
CA LEU A 198 10.04 17.85 -5.05
C LEU A 198 11.15 18.71 -5.69
N MET A 199 11.89 18.14 -6.65
CA MET A 199 13.01 18.83 -7.31
C MET A 199 12.61 20.14 -8.00
N ASN A 200 11.36 20.22 -8.49
CA ASN A 200 10.82 21.40 -9.17
C ASN A 200 10.27 22.49 -8.22
N GLY A 201 10.26 22.25 -6.90
CA GLY A 201 9.82 23.22 -5.88
C GLY A 201 10.96 24.08 -5.30
N LEU A 202 12.20 23.89 -5.76
CA LEU A 202 13.41 24.52 -5.23
C LEU A 202 13.88 25.76 -6.03
N THR A 203 13.11 26.22 -7.01
CA THR A 203 13.44 27.36 -7.89
C THR A 203 12.40 28.47 -7.87
#